data_AF-A0A0F9I4E1-F1
#
_entry.id   AF-A0A0F9I4E1-F1
#
_cell.length_a   1.000
_cell.length_b   1.000
_cell.length_c   1.000
_cell.angle_alpha   90.00
_cell.angle_beta   90.00
_cell.angle_gamma   90.00
#
_symmetry.space_group_name_H-M   'P 1'
#
loop_
_entity.id
_entity.type
_entity.pdbx_description
1 polymer ?
#
loop_
_entity_poly.entity_id
_entity_poly.type
_entity_poly.pdbx_seq_one_letter_code
_entity_poly.pdbx_strand_id
1 'polypeptide(L)'
;MIPHRHAWLLFYSLWFIVFALMVAIRVGLPSHPDTELVTPAYAAQPRRTPAPTPVPTSTPIATPTPTIAPTPAPTPVATPTPAPTTSMVVHLTFYTCPPFCPGDTMANGQPLSAGDVACGYALETGQRFTFNGDEYVCEDRGGGPHYWVDFWKPTYEIGQAWQAEVGVTGTIELLPR
;
A
#
# COMPACT_ATOMS: atom_id res chain seq x y z
N MET A 1 -8.70 -47.70 -13.63
CA MET A 1 -8.01 -46.61 -14.35
C MET A 1 -8.99 -45.45 -14.44
N ILE A 2 -8.77 -44.41 -13.62
CA ILE A 2 -9.63 -43.24 -13.50
C ILE A 2 -8.91 -42.10 -14.24
N PRO A 3 -9.53 -41.42 -15.23
CA PRO A 3 -8.83 -40.46 -16.07
C PRO A 3 -8.42 -39.21 -15.28
N HIS A 4 -7.13 -38.86 -15.37
CA HIS A 4 -6.41 -37.76 -14.70
C HIS A 4 -7.10 -36.37 -14.73
N ARG A 5 -8.09 -36.19 -15.60
CA ARG A 5 -8.83 -34.92 -15.77
C ARG A 5 -9.83 -34.63 -14.62
N HIS A 6 -10.21 -35.65 -13.84
CA HIS A 6 -11.16 -35.48 -12.73
C HIS A 6 -10.48 -35.20 -11.38
N ALA A 7 -9.18 -35.47 -11.25
CA ALA A 7 -8.44 -35.25 -10.00
C ALA A 7 -8.16 -33.76 -9.72
N TRP A 8 -8.04 -32.95 -10.78
CA TRP A 8 -7.70 -31.53 -10.66
C TRP A 8 -8.89 -30.66 -10.20
N LEU A 9 -10.11 -31.03 -10.62
CA LEU A 9 -11.34 -30.34 -10.23
C LEU A 9 -11.74 -30.60 -8.77
N LEU A 10 -11.44 -31.79 -8.24
CA LEU A 10 -11.70 -32.14 -6.83
C LEU A 10 -10.75 -31.41 -5.86
N PHE A 11 -9.49 -31.18 -6.26
CA PHE A 11 -8.54 -30.41 -5.44
C PHE A 11 -8.94 -28.93 -5.35
N TYR A 12 -9.41 -28.33 -6.45
CA TYR A 12 -9.84 -26.93 -6.48
C TYR A 12 -11.15 -26.69 -5.71
N SER A 13 -12.10 -27.63 -5.75
CA SER A 13 -13.37 -27.48 -5.03
C SER A 13 -13.20 -27.60 -3.51
N LEU A 14 -12.31 -28.48 -3.03
CA LEU A 14 -12.09 -28.67 -1.60
C LEU A 14 -11.40 -27.44 -0.97
N TRP A 15 -10.47 -26.80 -1.70
CA TRP A 15 -9.78 -25.59 -1.24
C TRP A 15 -10.70 -24.37 -1.15
N PHE A 16 -11.62 -24.20 -2.11
CA PHE A 16 -12.62 -23.13 -2.07
C PHE A 16 -13.60 -23.27 -0.90
N ILE A 17 -14.02 -24.50 -0.55
CA ILE A 17 -14.92 -24.74 0.59
C ILE A 17 -14.24 -24.39 1.92
N VAL A 18 -12.96 -24.73 2.09
CA VAL A 18 -12.21 -24.38 3.31
C VAL A 18 -12.02 -22.86 3.43
N PHE A 19 -11.74 -22.17 2.32
CA PHE A 19 -11.62 -20.71 2.30
C PHE A 19 -12.95 -20.01 2.62
N ALA A 20 -14.07 -20.51 2.10
CA ALA A 20 -15.40 -20.00 2.40
C ALA A 20 -15.81 -20.21 3.88
N LEU A 21 -15.40 -21.32 4.50
CA LEU A 21 -15.66 -21.60 5.92
C LEU A 21 -14.82 -20.73 6.88
N MET A 22 -13.65 -20.27 6.46
CA MET A 22 -12.79 -19.37 7.24
C MET A 22 -13.27 -17.91 7.26
N VAL A 23 -14.11 -17.48 6.29
CA VAL A 23 -14.63 -16.10 6.21
C VAL A 23 -15.90 -15.89 7.05
N ALA A 24 -16.54 -16.95 7.54
CA ALA A 24 -17.83 -16.87 8.24
C ALA A 24 -17.76 -16.63 9.77
N ILE A 25 -16.59 -16.46 10.39
CA ILE A 25 -16.45 -16.31 11.86
C ILE A 25 -16.17 -14.85 12.25
N ARG A 26 -17.10 -13.92 12.01
CA ARG A 26 -17.06 -12.56 12.60
C ARG A 26 -18.45 -11.90 12.73
N VAL A 27 -19.49 -12.61 13.18
CA VAL A 27 -20.71 -11.94 13.69
C VAL A 27 -21.25 -12.70 14.90
N GLY A 28 -20.83 -12.26 16.10
CA GLY A 28 -21.40 -12.70 17.38
C GLY A 28 -22.72 -11.97 17.65
N LEU A 29 -23.75 -12.77 17.97
CA LEU A 29 -25.16 -12.42 18.12
C LEU A 29 -25.50 -11.57 19.37
N PRO A 30 -26.66 -10.88 19.36
CA PRO A 30 -27.25 -10.19 20.51
C PRO A 30 -28.09 -11.13 21.41
N SER A 31 -28.02 -10.92 22.72
CA SER A 31 -28.85 -11.52 23.79
C SER A 31 -29.12 -10.40 24.82
N HIS A 32 -30.30 -10.15 25.41
CA HIS A 32 -31.61 -10.79 25.56
C HIS A 32 -32.62 -9.68 25.94
N PRO A 33 -33.94 -9.86 25.73
CA PRO A 33 -34.98 -9.03 26.33
C PRO A 33 -35.59 -9.73 27.56
N ASP A 34 -35.62 -9.07 28.73
CA ASP A 34 -36.38 -9.54 29.89
C ASP A 34 -37.43 -8.50 30.34
N THR A 35 -38.65 -8.80 29.89
CA THR A 35 -39.98 -8.68 30.51
C THR A 35 -40.10 -8.20 31.97
N GLU A 36 -40.83 -7.08 32.11
CA GLU A 36 -42.02 -6.83 32.96
C GLU A 36 -42.00 -7.11 34.47
N LEU A 37 -42.39 -6.09 35.26
CA LEU A 37 -43.25 -6.32 36.43
C LEU A 37 -44.17 -5.12 36.70
N VAL A 38 -45.48 -5.34 36.55
CA VAL A 38 -46.57 -4.49 37.02
C VAL A 38 -47.04 -4.97 38.39
N THR A 39 -47.31 -4.08 39.34
CA THR A 39 -48.21 -4.36 40.49
C THR A 39 -48.85 -3.07 41.03
N PRO A 40 -50.12 -3.08 41.52
CA PRO A 40 -50.99 -1.91 41.50
C PRO A 40 -51.21 -1.21 42.86
N ALA A 41 -51.77 0.00 42.74
CA ALA A 41 -52.76 0.69 43.59
C ALA A 41 -52.65 0.61 45.13
N TYR A 42 -52.47 1.77 45.76
CA TYR A 42 -53.11 2.09 47.04
C TYR A 42 -53.71 3.50 47.02
N ALA A 43 -54.96 3.59 47.45
CA ALA A 43 -55.77 4.80 47.47
C ALA A 43 -55.59 5.59 48.77
N ALA A 44 -55.63 6.93 48.68
CA ALA A 44 -56.00 7.80 49.79
C ALA A 44 -56.59 9.14 49.26
N GLN A 45 -57.84 9.43 49.60
CA GLN A 45 -58.45 10.79 49.62
C GLN A 45 -57.88 11.59 50.82
N PRO A 46 -57.97 12.94 50.96
CA PRO A 46 -59.15 13.76 50.62
C PRO A 46 -58.92 15.26 50.24
N ARG A 47 -60.06 15.93 50.06
CA ARG A 47 -60.37 17.33 50.41
C ARG A 47 -59.94 18.44 49.44
N ARG A 48 -60.96 19.06 48.82
CA ARG A 48 -60.87 20.28 48.02
C ARG A 48 -60.55 21.49 48.91
N THR A 49 -59.61 22.32 48.43
CA THR A 49 -59.22 23.63 48.98
C THR A 49 -59.12 24.59 47.78
N PRO A 50 -59.57 25.86 47.91
CA PRO A 50 -59.89 26.72 46.77
C PRO A 50 -58.67 27.13 45.94
N ALA A 51 -58.93 27.38 44.65
CA ALA A 51 -57.96 27.73 43.64
C ALA A 51 -57.26 29.07 43.95
N PRO A 52 -55.91 29.14 43.90
CA PRO A 52 -55.20 30.41 43.93
C PRO A 52 -55.31 31.14 42.58
N THR A 53 -55.49 32.44 42.67
CA THR A 53 -55.47 33.45 41.60
C THR A 53 -54.22 33.33 40.72
N PRO A 54 -54.31 33.45 39.38
CA PRO A 54 -53.13 33.39 38.51
C PRO A 54 -52.20 34.58 38.79
N VAL A 55 -50.93 34.26 39.09
CA VAL A 55 -49.82 35.22 39.16
C VAL A 55 -49.38 35.52 37.71
N PRO A 56 -49.05 36.78 37.34
CA PRO A 56 -48.55 37.10 36.02
C PRO A 56 -47.29 36.28 35.72
N THR A 57 -47.36 35.47 34.66
CA THR A 57 -46.21 34.73 34.14
C THR A 57 -45.23 35.73 33.53
N SER A 58 -44.05 35.87 34.12
CA SER A 58 -42.94 36.59 33.49
C SER A 58 -42.50 35.81 32.26
N THR A 59 -42.72 36.39 31.08
CA THR A 59 -42.23 35.87 29.81
C THR A 59 -40.70 35.81 29.88
N PRO A 60 -40.06 34.64 29.65
CA PRO A 60 -38.60 34.58 29.65
C PRO A 60 -38.07 35.42 28.49
N ILE A 61 -37.20 36.39 28.81
CA ILE A 61 -36.43 37.11 27.81
C ILE A 61 -35.50 36.11 27.12
N ALA A 62 -35.65 35.97 25.80
CA ALA A 62 -34.76 35.16 24.98
C ALA A 62 -33.33 35.68 25.14
N THR A 63 -32.46 34.85 25.73
CA THR A 63 -31.03 35.14 25.82
C THR A 63 -30.44 35.01 24.41
N PRO A 64 -29.68 36.00 23.89
CA PRO A 64 -29.10 35.89 22.56
C PRO A 64 -28.11 34.73 22.54
N THR A 65 -28.31 33.82 21.58
CA THR A 65 -27.43 32.69 21.35
C THR A 65 -26.08 33.21 20.83
N PRO A 66 -24.93 32.81 21.41
CA PRO A 66 -23.64 33.27 20.92
C PRO A 66 -23.44 32.77 19.49
N THR A 67 -23.21 33.70 18.57
CA THR A 67 -22.86 33.39 17.18
C THR A 67 -21.41 32.93 17.15
N ILE A 68 -21.17 31.65 16.86
CA ILE A 68 -19.81 31.12 16.68
C ILE A 68 -19.28 31.64 15.35
N ALA A 69 -18.17 32.39 15.40
CA ALA A 69 -17.48 32.85 14.21
C ALA A 69 -16.94 31.66 13.40
N PRO A 70 -16.97 31.72 12.06
CA PRO A 70 -16.46 30.64 11.23
C PRO A 70 -14.95 30.43 11.50
N THR A 71 -14.58 29.18 11.74
CA THR A 71 -13.17 28.78 11.83
C THR A 71 -12.50 29.01 10.47
N PRO A 72 -11.30 29.64 10.41
CA PRO A 72 -10.60 29.83 9.14
C PRO A 72 -10.28 28.49 8.49
N ALA A 73 -10.47 28.41 7.17
CA ALA A 73 -10.11 27.23 6.39
C ALA A 73 -8.58 27.00 6.44
N PRO A 74 -8.13 25.73 6.42
CA PRO A 74 -6.70 25.44 6.38
C PRO A 74 -6.07 26.02 5.11
N THR A 75 -4.96 26.72 5.28
CA THR A 75 -4.15 27.22 4.17
C THR A 75 -3.61 26.03 3.38
N PRO A 76 -3.72 26.00 2.04
CA PRO A 76 -3.14 24.91 1.25
C PRO A 76 -1.62 24.86 1.46
N VAL A 77 -1.12 23.69 1.84
CA VAL A 77 0.32 23.43 1.90
C VAL A 77 0.83 23.36 0.46
N ALA A 78 1.85 24.16 0.14
CA ALA A 78 2.49 24.10 -1.17
C ALA A 78 3.05 22.69 -1.40
N THR A 79 2.66 22.06 -2.50
CA THR A 79 3.24 20.80 -2.94
C THR A 79 4.70 21.03 -3.30
N PRO A 80 5.66 20.23 -2.82
CA PRO A 80 7.06 20.39 -3.19
C PRO A 80 7.20 20.27 -4.71
N THR A 81 7.94 21.19 -5.31
CA THR A 81 8.34 21.06 -6.72
C THR A 81 9.32 19.89 -6.82
N PRO A 82 9.12 18.91 -7.72
CA PRO A 82 10.07 17.83 -7.90
C PRO A 82 11.44 18.40 -8.30
N ALA A 83 12.51 17.86 -7.72
CA ALA A 83 13.87 18.21 -8.10
C ALA A 83 14.09 17.88 -9.59
N PRO A 84 14.94 18.64 -10.31
CA PRO A 84 15.29 18.29 -11.67
C PRO A 84 15.96 16.91 -11.70
N THR A 85 15.30 15.94 -12.36
CA THR A 85 15.85 14.61 -12.60
C THR A 85 16.73 14.67 -13.84
N THR A 86 18.01 14.28 -13.71
CA THR A 86 18.92 14.14 -14.85
C THR A 86 18.66 12.80 -15.53
N SER A 87 18.44 12.77 -16.84
CA SER A 87 18.28 11.53 -17.60
C SER A 87 19.40 11.32 -18.62
N MET A 88 19.65 10.06 -18.97
CA MET A 88 20.67 9.70 -19.96
C MET A 88 20.31 8.42 -20.71
N VAL A 89 20.76 8.33 -21.96
CA VAL A 89 20.61 7.12 -22.79
C VAL A 89 21.80 6.19 -22.55
N VAL A 90 21.51 4.91 -22.34
CA VAL A 90 22.50 3.86 -22.10
C VAL A 90 22.24 2.66 -23.01
N HIS A 91 23.29 1.89 -23.28
CA HIS A 91 23.16 0.53 -23.80
C HIS A 91 22.66 -0.39 -22.70
N LEU A 92 21.69 -1.24 -23.03
CA LEU A 92 21.09 -2.19 -22.10
C LEU A 92 21.53 -3.60 -22.46
N THR A 93 22.07 -4.34 -21.50
CA THR A 93 22.28 -5.78 -21.63
C THR A 93 21.78 -6.50 -20.38
N PHE A 94 21.88 -7.82 -20.38
CA PHE A 94 21.72 -8.61 -19.18
C PHE A 94 22.83 -9.65 -19.04
N TYR A 95 23.06 -10.07 -17.81
CA TYR A 95 23.91 -11.20 -17.47
C TYR A 95 23.14 -12.20 -16.58
N THR A 96 23.65 -13.42 -16.48
CA THR A 96 23.02 -14.50 -15.71
C THR A 96 24.04 -15.26 -14.88
N CYS A 97 23.55 -15.87 -13.81
CA CYS A 97 24.32 -16.79 -12.97
C CYS A 97 23.68 -18.18 -13.04
N PRO A 98 24.37 -19.24 -13.52
CA PRO A 98 25.70 -19.30 -14.17
C PRO A 98 25.74 -18.68 -15.59
N PRO A 99 26.92 -18.47 -16.21
CA PRO A 99 28.26 -18.91 -15.78
C PRO A 99 28.98 -17.96 -14.80
N PHE A 100 28.46 -16.77 -14.56
CA PHE A 100 29.21 -15.71 -13.88
C PHE A 100 29.09 -15.70 -12.34
N CYS A 101 28.34 -16.61 -11.70
CA CYS A 101 28.20 -16.52 -10.22
C CYS A 101 27.82 -17.87 -9.61
N PRO A 102 28.67 -18.45 -8.74
CA PRO A 102 28.82 -18.00 -7.33
C PRO A 102 30.27 -17.72 -6.89
N GLY A 103 30.46 -16.65 -6.09
CA GLY A 103 31.74 -16.28 -5.46
C GLY A 103 32.37 -15.00 -6.01
N ASP A 104 31.81 -14.45 -7.08
CA ASP A 104 32.30 -13.21 -7.69
C ASP A 104 31.96 -12.00 -6.81
N THR A 105 32.97 -11.13 -6.67
CA THR A 105 32.89 -9.90 -5.88
C THR A 105 32.66 -8.73 -6.81
N MET A 106 31.63 -7.94 -6.52
CA MET A 106 31.33 -6.70 -7.25
C MET A 106 32.39 -5.63 -7.01
N ALA A 107 32.38 -4.59 -7.83
CA ALA A 107 33.29 -3.44 -7.69
C ALA A 107 33.18 -2.71 -6.32
N ASN A 108 32.03 -2.75 -5.66
CA ASN A 108 31.84 -2.23 -4.30
C ASN A 108 32.42 -3.14 -3.19
N GLY A 109 32.99 -4.30 -3.55
CA GLY A 109 33.57 -5.26 -2.61
C GLY A 109 32.57 -6.25 -1.98
N GLN A 110 31.28 -6.15 -2.29
CA GLN A 110 30.26 -7.08 -1.82
C GLN A 110 30.10 -8.27 -2.78
N PRO A 111 29.66 -9.44 -2.28
CA PRO A 111 29.35 -10.57 -3.15
C PRO A 111 28.17 -10.23 -4.05
N LEU A 112 28.29 -10.60 -5.33
CA LEU A 112 27.21 -10.42 -6.30
C LEU A 112 25.97 -11.24 -5.90
N SER A 113 24.82 -10.58 -5.95
CA SER A 113 23.51 -11.07 -5.52
C SER A 113 22.45 -10.90 -6.61
N ALA A 114 21.29 -11.52 -6.40
CA ALA A 114 20.17 -11.41 -7.32
C ALA A 114 19.65 -9.96 -7.40
N GLY A 115 19.52 -9.45 -8.62
CA GLY A 115 19.01 -8.11 -8.90
C GLY A 115 20.09 -7.02 -8.98
N ASP A 116 21.35 -7.35 -8.72
CA ASP A 116 22.45 -6.40 -8.87
C ASP A 116 22.64 -5.98 -10.34
N VAL A 117 23.22 -4.80 -10.53
CA VAL A 117 23.49 -4.23 -11.86
C VAL A 117 24.96 -3.84 -11.99
N ALA A 118 25.55 -4.20 -13.12
CA ALA A 118 26.89 -3.75 -13.50
C ALA A 118 26.79 -2.60 -14.50
N CYS A 119 27.64 -1.58 -14.38
CA CYS A 119 27.52 -0.39 -15.23
C CYS A 119 28.77 -0.07 -16.05
N GLY A 120 28.56 0.82 -17.03
CA GLY A 120 29.56 1.56 -17.82
C GLY A 120 30.06 2.81 -17.09
N TYR A 121 31.23 3.33 -17.49
CA TYR A 121 32.01 4.29 -16.68
C TYR A 121 31.39 5.69 -16.60
N ALA A 122 30.27 5.92 -17.30
CA ALA A 122 29.47 7.12 -17.13
C ALA A 122 28.72 7.17 -15.79
N LEU A 123 28.55 6.01 -15.14
CA LEU A 123 27.91 5.87 -13.82
C LEU A 123 28.98 5.58 -12.77
N GLU A 124 29.06 6.44 -11.76
CA GLU A 124 29.89 6.19 -10.58
C GLU A 124 29.33 4.99 -9.79
N THR A 125 30.19 4.22 -9.14
CA THR A 125 29.74 3.16 -8.23
C THR A 125 28.92 3.78 -7.08
N GLY A 126 27.78 3.19 -6.76
CA GLY A 126 26.78 3.73 -5.84
C GLY A 126 25.78 4.71 -6.49
N GLN A 127 25.90 5.03 -7.78
CA GLN A 127 24.91 5.85 -8.46
C GLN A 127 23.56 5.12 -8.49
N ARG A 128 22.55 5.74 -7.88
CA ARG A 128 21.15 5.29 -7.92
C ARG A 128 20.47 5.80 -9.17
N PHE A 129 19.65 4.99 -9.81
CA PHE A 129 18.88 5.39 -10.98
C PHE A 129 17.58 4.60 -11.06
N THR A 130 16.61 5.13 -11.81
CA THR A 130 15.41 4.37 -12.17
C THR A 130 15.44 3.99 -13.64
N PHE A 131 14.88 2.81 -13.91
CA PHE A 131 14.64 2.32 -15.26
C PHE A 131 13.29 1.60 -15.28
N ASN A 132 12.39 2.01 -16.18
CA ASN A 132 11.01 1.51 -16.26
C ASN A 132 10.22 1.57 -14.92
N GLY A 133 10.56 2.53 -14.06
CA GLY A 133 9.91 2.72 -12.76
C GLY A 133 10.54 1.94 -11.60
N ASP A 134 11.46 1.02 -11.88
CA ASP A 134 12.21 0.29 -10.86
C ASP A 134 13.51 1.02 -10.53
N GLU A 135 13.90 0.99 -9.26
CA GLU A 135 15.14 1.59 -8.77
C GLU A 135 16.29 0.57 -8.75
N TYR A 136 17.46 1.02 -9.17
CA TYR A 136 18.69 0.25 -9.19
C TYR A 136 19.85 1.07 -8.63
N VAL A 137 20.88 0.37 -8.17
CA VAL A 137 22.12 0.99 -7.71
C VAL A 137 23.29 0.38 -8.45
N CYS A 138 24.13 1.24 -9.00
CA CYS A 138 25.31 0.84 -9.74
C CYS A 138 26.40 0.28 -8.79
N GLU A 139 26.29 -0.97 -8.38
CA GLU A 139 27.19 -1.57 -7.39
C GLU A 139 28.37 -2.33 -8.03
N ASP A 140 28.27 -2.64 -9.32
CA ASP A 140 29.30 -3.39 -10.04
C ASP A 140 29.78 -2.69 -11.33
N ARG A 141 30.91 -3.17 -11.84
CA ARG A 141 31.60 -2.63 -13.01
C ARG A 141 31.73 -3.73 -14.07
N GLY A 142 31.06 -3.54 -15.20
CA GLY A 142 31.24 -4.47 -16.33
C GLY A 142 32.00 -3.86 -17.50
N GLY A 143 32.39 -4.73 -18.42
CA GLY A 143 33.27 -4.43 -19.55
C GLY A 143 32.57 -3.88 -20.81
N GLY A 144 31.32 -3.43 -20.69
CA GLY A 144 30.58 -2.85 -21.81
C GLY A 144 30.99 -1.41 -22.18
N PRO A 145 30.22 -0.75 -23.05
CA PRO A 145 30.43 0.64 -23.44
C PRO A 145 30.47 1.63 -22.27
N HIS A 146 30.94 2.86 -22.52
CA HIS A 146 31.00 3.91 -21.48
C HIS A 146 29.61 4.22 -20.88
N TYR A 147 28.58 4.28 -21.72
CA TYR A 147 27.18 4.49 -21.34
C TYR A 147 26.42 3.15 -21.41
N TRP A 148 26.41 2.39 -20.32
CA TRP A 148 25.93 1.01 -20.34
C TRP A 148 25.44 0.55 -18.96
N VAL A 149 24.43 -0.33 -18.96
CA VAL A 149 23.90 -1.00 -17.77
C VAL A 149 23.60 -2.46 -18.13
N ASP A 150 24.08 -3.36 -17.29
CA ASP A 150 23.92 -4.81 -17.39
C ASP A 150 23.07 -5.32 -16.23
N PHE A 151 21.89 -5.83 -16.54
CA PHE A 151 20.93 -6.24 -15.52
C PHE A 151 21.08 -7.72 -15.20
N TRP A 152 21.14 -8.05 -13.91
CA TRP A 152 21.06 -9.44 -13.48
C TRP A 152 19.72 -10.06 -13.91
N LYS A 153 19.78 -11.28 -14.44
CA LYS A 153 18.61 -12.11 -14.72
C LYS A 153 18.82 -13.54 -14.21
N PRO A 154 17.77 -14.19 -13.69
CA PRO A 154 17.87 -15.52 -13.09
C PRO A 154 18.25 -16.61 -14.09
N THR A 155 17.81 -16.49 -15.35
CA THR A 155 18.18 -17.41 -16.42
C THR A 155 18.35 -16.67 -17.74
N TYR A 156 19.02 -17.31 -18.70
CA TYR A 156 19.24 -16.73 -20.02
C TYR A 156 17.93 -16.49 -20.77
N GLU A 157 16.97 -17.41 -20.65
CA GLU A 157 15.66 -17.31 -21.28
C GLU A 157 14.89 -16.09 -20.75
N ILE A 158 14.92 -15.86 -19.43
CA ILE A 158 14.29 -14.69 -18.81
C ILE A 158 14.99 -13.40 -19.27
N GLY A 159 16.32 -13.41 -19.35
CA GLY A 159 17.06 -12.26 -19.83
C GLY A 159 16.84 -11.94 -21.30
N GLN A 160 16.74 -12.96 -22.17
CA GLN A 160 16.40 -12.76 -23.58
C GLN A 160 15.00 -12.19 -23.75
N ALA A 161 14.01 -12.69 -23.00
CA ALA A 161 12.66 -12.15 -23.01
C ALA A 161 12.64 -10.67 -22.57
N TRP A 162 13.34 -10.35 -21.47
CA TRP A 162 13.49 -8.99 -21.01
C TRP A 162 14.19 -8.09 -22.04
N GLN A 163 15.28 -8.54 -22.67
CA GLN A 163 16.00 -7.78 -23.69
C GLN A 163 15.13 -7.50 -24.92
N ALA A 164 14.29 -8.46 -25.32
CA ALA A 164 13.36 -8.29 -26.42
C ALA A 164 12.26 -7.25 -26.10
N GLU A 165 11.87 -7.13 -24.82
CA GLU A 165 10.91 -6.14 -24.35
C GLU A 165 11.50 -4.73 -24.27
N VAL A 166 12.69 -4.58 -23.69
CA VAL A 166 13.28 -3.26 -23.43
C VAL A 166 14.16 -2.72 -24.56
N GLY A 167 14.54 -3.57 -25.51
CA GLY A 167 15.49 -3.23 -26.58
C GLY A 167 16.94 -3.17 -26.09
N VAL A 168 17.86 -2.72 -26.95
CA VAL A 168 19.31 -2.66 -26.67
C VAL A 168 19.80 -1.30 -26.17
N THR A 169 18.90 -0.33 -26.10
CA THR A 169 19.16 1.03 -25.62
C THR A 169 17.94 1.51 -24.85
N GLY A 170 18.15 2.24 -23.76
CA GLY A 170 17.07 2.86 -23.01
C GLY A 170 17.51 4.11 -22.27
N THR A 171 16.53 4.85 -21.77
CA THR A 171 16.76 6.04 -20.95
C THR A 171 16.64 5.67 -19.49
N ILE A 172 17.66 6.00 -18.70
CA ILE A 172 17.62 5.93 -17.23
C ILE A 172 17.47 7.33 -16.66
N GLU A 173 16.85 7.41 -15.49
CA GLU A 173 16.73 8.64 -14.70
C GLU A 173 17.64 8.54 -13.48
N LEU A 174 18.60 9.45 -13.38
CA LEU A 174 19.54 9.48 -12.27
C LEU A 174 18.86 10.04 -11.04
N LEU A 175 18.96 9.29 -9.95
CA LEU A 175 18.52 9.74 -8.65
C LEU A 175 19.63 10.55 -7.97
N PRO A 176 19.27 11.57 -7.19
CA PRO A 176 20.23 12.28 -6.35
C PRO A 176 20.95 11.30 -5.40
N ARG A 177 22.24 11.55 -5.20
CA ARG A 177 23.06 10.86 -4.20
C ARG A 177 22.76 11.36 -2.79
#